data_AF-A0A842T3E6-F1
#
_entry.id   AF-A0A842T3E6-F1
#
_cell.length_a   1.000
_cell.length_b   1.000
_cell.length_c   1.000
_cell.angle_alpha   90.00
_cell.angle_beta   90.00
_cell.angle_gamma   90.00
#
_symmetry.space_group_name_H-M   'P 1'
#
loop_
_entity.id
_entity.type
_entity.pdbx_description
1 polymer ?
#
loop_
_entity_poly.entity_id
_entity_poly.type
_entity_poly.pdbx_seq_one_letter_code
_entity_poly.pdbx_strand_id
1 'polypeptide(L)'
;MSNDGFFHEEGTKYDRSKYEKVISQISAKFTKNYDFNSAINETLEKIGSLSGTDRSYLFLISKEEDTMSNTHEWCAEGVEPQKEILIWK
;
A
#
# COMPACT_ATOMS: atom_id res chain seq x y z
N MET A 1 -12.09 -34.46 -35.62
CA MET A 1 -12.75 -33.16 -35.86
C MET A 1 -13.21 -32.63 -34.51
N SER A 2 -13.14 -31.32 -34.29
CA SER A 2 -13.58 -30.55 -33.11
C SER A 2 -15.09 -30.76 -32.83
N ASN A 3 -15.81 -30.21 -31.86
CA ASN A 3 -15.66 -29.02 -31.01
C ASN A 3 -16.67 -29.17 -29.83
N ASP A 4 -16.51 -28.77 -28.57
CA ASP A 4 -15.36 -28.56 -27.66
C ASP A 4 -15.90 -28.64 -26.21
N GLY A 5 -15.07 -28.50 -25.15
CA GLY A 5 -15.53 -28.62 -23.76
C GLY A 5 -14.53 -28.18 -22.68
N PHE A 6 -13.56 -27.32 -23.01
CA PHE A 6 -12.60 -26.80 -22.04
C PHE A 6 -13.17 -25.52 -21.41
N PHE A 7 -13.85 -25.67 -20.27
CA PHE A 7 -14.21 -24.52 -19.43
C PHE A 7 -12.92 -23.95 -18.80
N HIS A 8 -12.31 -22.99 -19.50
CA HIS A 8 -11.31 -22.11 -18.91
C HIS A 8 -12.00 -21.19 -17.89
N GLU A 9 -12.03 -21.61 -16.62
CA GLU A 9 -12.19 -20.68 -15.51
C GLU A 9 -10.92 -19.81 -15.42
N GLU A 10 -10.88 -18.70 -16.17
CA GLU A 10 -9.95 -17.60 -15.93
C GLU A 10 -10.34 -16.83 -14.66
N GLY A 11 -10.36 -17.53 -13.53
CA GLY A 11 -10.44 -16.92 -12.21
C GLY A 11 -9.10 -16.30 -11.85
N THR A 12 -9.07 -14.98 -11.62
CA THR A 12 -7.87 -14.21 -11.26
C THR A 12 -7.27 -14.68 -9.94
N LYS A 13 -6.40 -15.69 -10.00
CA LYS A 13 -5.79 -16.33 -8.83
C LYS A 13 -4.70 -15.44 -8.23
N TYR A 14 -5.11 -14.50 -7.39
CA TYR A 14 -4.22 -13.68 -6.58
C TYR A 14 -3.17 -14.57 -5.89
N ASP A 15 -1.90 -14.34 -6.20
CA ASP A 15 -0.79 -15.09 -5.61
C ASP A 15 -0.56 -14.64 -4.17
N ARG A 16 -1.29 -15.31 -3.26
CA ARG A 16 -1.23 -15.14 -1.81
C ARG A 16 0.20 -15.11 -1.27
N SER A 17 1.12 -15.87 -1.86
CA SER A 17 2.52 -15.93 -1.41
C SER A 17 3.26 -14.61 -1.57
N LYS A 18 2.90 -13.78 -2.57
CA LYS A 18 3.47 -12.44 -2.77
C LYS A 18 3.08 -11.49 -1.64
N TYR A 19 1.81 -11.51 -1.25
CA TYR A 19 1.30 -10.70 -0.14
C TYR A 19 1.91 -11.12 1.20
N GLU A 20 1.93 -12.42 1.51
CA GLU A 20 2.55 -12.94 2.74
C GLU A 20 4.04 -12.57 2.83
N LYS A 21 4.77 -12.64 1.70
CA LYS A 21 6.18 -12.22 1.63
C LYS A 21 6.36 -10.72 1.87
N VAL A 22 5.52 -9.87 1.29
CA VAL A 22 5.61 -8.40 1.48
C VAL A 22 5.24 -8.01 2.92
N ILE A 23 4.19 -8.61 3.50
CA ILE A 23 3.83 -8.42 4.92
C ILE A 23 5.02 -8.79 5.82
N SER A 24 5.62 -9.98 5.62
CA SER A 24 6.79 -10.42 6.38
C SER A 24 7.99 -9.46 6.26
N GLN A 25 8.27 -8.95 5.05
CA GLN A 25 9.34 -7.97 4.83
C GLN A 25 9.07 -6.62 5.54
N ILE A 26 7.83 -6.15 5.53
CA ILE A 26 7.42 -4.89 6.18
C ILE A 26 7.59 -5.05 7.71
N SER A 27 7.04 -6.10 8.30
CA SER A 27 7.18 -6.38 9.75
C SER A 27 8.65 -6.51 10.16
N ALA A 28 9.48 -7.20 9.36
CA ALA A 28 10.91 -7.34 9.63
C ALA A 28 11.70 -6.02 9.50
N LYS A 29 11.23 -5.04 8.71
CA LYS A 29 11.84 -3.72 8.60
C LYS A 29 11.65 -2.89 9.88
N PHE A 30 10.43 -2.86 10.41
CA PHE A 30 10.10 -2.09 11.61
C PHE A 30 10.70 -2.63 12.92
N THR A 31 11.28 -3.84 12.93
CA THR A 31 12.01 -4.37 14.10
C THR A 31 13.50 -3.98 14.16
N LYS A 32 14.04 -3.33 13.10
CA LYS A 32 15.49 -3.07 12.96
C LYS A 32 15.87 -1.63 12.62
N ASN A 33 14.91 -0.78 12.26
CA ASN A 33 15.21 0.54 11.70
C ASN A 33 15.41 1.63 12.76
N TYR A 34 16.47 2.42 12.57
CA TYR A 34 16.72 3.68 13.29
C TYR A 34 15.99 4.88 12.67
N ASP A 35 15.61 4.80 11.38
CA ASP A 35 14.76 5.79 10.70
C ASP A 35 13.37 5.21 10.45
N PHE A 36 12.40 5.73 11.20
CA PHE A 36 10.99 5.35 11.12
C PHE A 36 10.28 5.94 9.89
N ASN A 37 10.66 7.14 9.45
CA ASN A 37 10.00 7.83 8.35
C ASN A 37 10.39 7.21 7.00
N SER A 38 11.68 6.88 6.79
CA SER A 38 12.10 6.09 5.63
C SER A 38 11.41 4.72 5.60
N ALA A 39 11.29 4.07 6.76
CA ALA A 39 10.61 2.79 6.87
C ALA A 39 9.14 2.84 6.41
N ILE A 40 8.43 3.92 6.72
CA ILE A 40 7.05 4.16 6.26
C ILE A 40 7.01 4.42 4.77
N ASN A 41 7.82 5.34 4.24
CA ASN A 41 7.83 5.69 2.81
C ASN A 41 8.04 4.45 1.92
N GLU A 42 9.08 3.66 2.21
CA GLU A 42 9.38 2.41 1.51
C GLU A 42 8.31 1.31 1.72
N THR A 43 7.48 1.42 2.75
CA THR A 43 6.36 0.51 3.02
C THR A 43 5.13 0.90 2.20
N LEU A 44 4.80 2.20 2.15
CA LEU A 44 3.71 2.74 1.35
C LEU A 44 3.93 2.47 -0.14
N GLU A 45 5.16 2.67 -0.63
CA GLU A 45 5.57 2.31 -2.00
C GLU A 45 5.35 0.83 -2.32
N LYS A 46 5.81 -0.07 -1.42
CA LYS A 46 5.66 -1.52 -1.62
C LYS A 46 4.21 -1.98 -1.61
N ILE A 47 3.40 -1.45 -0.69
CA ILE A 47 1.96 -1.78 -0.63
C ILE A 47 1.25 -1.22 -1.86
N GLY A 48 1.57 0.02 -2.25
CA GLY A 48 1.02 0.69 -3.42
C GLY A 48 1.27 -0.10 -4.70
N SER A 49 2.55 -0.35 -4.99
CA SER A 49 3.01 -1.14 -6.13
C SER A 49 2.46 -2.57 -6.17
N LEU A 50 2.33 -3.24 -5.01
CA LEU A 50 1.80 -4.61 -4.96
C LEU A 50 0.29 -4.68 -5.21
N SER A 51 -0.46 -3.69 -4.71
CA SER A 51 -1.92 -3.64 -4.83
C SER A 51 -2.41 -3.03 -6.14
N GLY A 52 -1.53 -2.35 -6.89
CA GLY A 52 -1.89 -1.67 -8.14
C GLY A 52 -2.77 -0.43 -7.90
N THR A 53 -2.67 0.19 -6.73
CA THR A 53 -3.35 1.45 -6.41
C THR A 53 -2.51 2.65 -6.87
N ASP A 54 -3.19 3.73 -7.24
CA ASP A 54 -2.57 5.01 -7.61
C ASP A 54 -1.87 5.68 -6.42
N ARG A 55 -2.39 5.47 -5.19
CA ARG A 55 -1.92 6.12 -3.95
C ARG A 55 -2.03 5.22 -2.72
N SER A 56 -1.17 5.45 -1.72
CA SER A 56 -1.21 4.84 -0.39
C SER A 56 -0.79 5.85 0.69
N TYR A 57 -1.36 5.73 1.90
CA TYR A 57 -1.31 6.78 2.94
C TYR A 57 -1.02 6.24 4.35
N LEU A 58 -0.45 7.09 5.20
CA LEU A 58 -0.47 6.95 6.67
C LEU A 58 -1.04 8.22 7.33
N PHE A 59 -2.24 8.11 7.89
CA PHE A 59 -2.86 9.16 8.69
C PHE A 59 -2.52 9.02 10.17
N LEU A 60 -2.21 10.14 10.82
CA LEU A 60 -2.17 10.28 12.27
C LEU A 60 -3.45 11.00 12.72
N ILE A 61 -4.15 10.44 13.71
CA ILE A 61 -5.38 11.00 14.28
C ILE A 61 -5.12 11.31 15.75
N SER A 62 -5.31 12.57 16.16
CA SER A 62 -5.22 13.00 17.56
C SER A 62 -6.59 13.39 18.07
N LYS A 63 -7.07 12.70 19.12
CA LYS A 63 -8.32 13.06 19.81
C LYS A 63 -8.17 14.24 20.76
N GLU A 64 -6.95 14.49 21.23
CA GLU A 64 -6.66 15.58 22.18
C GLU A 64 -6.58 16.93 21.47
N GLU A 65 -6.09 16.93 20.22
CA GLU A 65 -5.98 18.12 19.37
C GLU A 65 -7.15 18.28 18.40
N ASP A 66 -8.05 17.27 18.32
CA ASP A 66 -9.11 17.13 17.31
C ASP A 66 -8.58 17.23 15.85
N THR A 67 -7.47 16.55 15.56
CA THR A 67 -6.80 16.61 14.25
C THR A 67 -6.73 15.25 13.55
N MET A 68 -6.70 15.28 12.22
CA MET A 68 -6.31 14.16 11.37
C MET A 68 -5.36 14.66 10.27
N SER A 69 -4.10 14.23 10.31
CA SER A 69 -3.06 14.67 9.38
C SER A 69 -2.54 13.51 8.54
N ASN A 70 -2.45 13.71 7.22
CA ASN A 70 -1.74 12.81 6.32
C ASN A 70 -0.22 12.95 6.55
N THR A 71 0.39 12.01 7.25
CA THR A 71 1.82 12.10 7.64
C THR A 71 2.75 11.65 6.52
N HIS A 72 2.34 10.63 5.75
CA HIS A 72 3.13 10.02 4.69
C HIS A 72 2.20 9.59 3.56
N GLU A 73 2.60 9.87 2.33
CA GLU A 73 1.90 9.51 1.10
C GLU A 73 2.93 8.91 0.13
N TRP A 74 2.52 7.87 -0.59
CA TRP A 74 3.16 7.46 -1.83
C TRP A 74 2.15 7.59 -2.98
N CYS A 75 2.63 8.07 -4.13
CA CYS A 75 1.89 8.21 -5.38
C CYS A 75 2.59 7.40 -6.47
N ALA A 76 1.82 6.77 -7.35
CA ALA A 76 2.31 6.25 -8.61
C ALA A 76 2.74 7.40 -9.56
N GLU A 77 3.52 7.07 -10.60
CA GLU A 77 3.98 8.05 -11.57
C GLU A 77 2.80 8.74 -12.28
N GLY A 78 2.84 10.08 -12.37
CA GLY A 78 1.78 10.89 -12.96
C GLY A 78 0.56 11.13 -12.07
N VAL A 79 0.56 10.65 -10.82
CA VAL A 79 -0.53 10.88 -9.87
C VAL A 79 -0.21 12.06 -8.96
N GLU A 80 -1.08 13.07 -8.96
CA GLU A 80 -0.91 14.29 -8.15
C GLU A 80 -0.98 13.98 -6.63
N PRO A 81 0.00 14.45 -5.82
CA PRO A 81 -0.02 14.28 -4.37
C PRO A 81 -1.21 14.98 -3.69
N GLN A 82 -1.75 14.37 -2.64
CA GLN A 82 -2.85 14.89 -1.85
C GLN A 82 -2.49 15.16 -0.39
N LYS A 83 -1.27 14.82 0.07
CA LYS A 83 -0.83 14.92 1.46
C LYS A 83 -1.09 16.28 2.12
N GLU A 84 -0.70 17.37 1.45
CA GLU A 84 -0.85 18.74 1.98
C GLU A 84 -2.31 19.25 1.95
N ILE A 85 -3.20 18.55 1.23
CA ILE A 85 -4.62 18.91 1.06
C ILE A 85 -5.51 18.08 1.98
N LEU A 86 -5.14 16.82 2.25
CA LEU A 86 -5.86 15.89 3.14
C LEU A 86 -5.44 16.06 4.61
N ILE A 87 -5.70 17.26 5.15
CA ILE A 87 -5.47 17.60 6.55
C ILE A 87 -6.78 18.13 7.13
N TRP A 88 -7.23 17.54 8.24
CA TRP A 88 -8.35 18.02 9.04
C TRP A 88 -7.86 18.53 10.40
N LYS A 89 -8.42 19.66 10.82
CA LYS A 89 -8.17 20.44 12.04
C LYS A 89 -9.46 21.17 12.42
#